data_AF-A0A1I7V6T5-F1
#
_entry.id   AF-A0A1I7V6T5-F1
#
_cell.length_a   1.000
_cell.length_b   1.000
_cell.length_c   1.000
_cell.angle_alpha   90.00
_cell.angle_beta   90.00
_cell.angle_gamma   90.00
#
_symmetry.space_group_name_H-M   'P 1'
#
loop_
_entity.id
_entity.type
_entity.pdbx_description
1 polymer ?
#
loop_
_entity_poly.entity_id
_entity_poly.type
_entity_poly.pdbx_seq_one_letter_code
_entity_poly.pdbx_strand_id
1 'polypeptide(L)'
;MLRVIHSFVFATLGLCPVGKGSDIVDKGDNTYGGKWVINPSGGLISKGHPIGATGVAQVVELSLQLRGLAGARQVPNCKIAMQHNIGIGGAGMAALYRLA
;
A
#
# COMPACT_ATOMS: atom_id res chain seq x y z
N MET A 1 -3.21 13.83 -3.13
CA MET A 1 -3.17 13.12 -1.83
C MET A 1 -2.84 11.66 -2.09
N LEU A 2 -1.91 11.09 -1.32
CA LEU A 2 -1.58 9.65 -1.35
C LEU A 2 -2.82 8.86 -0.92
N ARG A 3 -3.29 7.94 -1.75
CA ARG A 3 -4.49 7.14 -1.47
C ARG A 3 -4.26 5.63 -1.45
N VAL A 4 -3.14 5.15 -1.99
CA VAL A 4 -2.83 3.72 -2.04
C VAL A 4 -1.45 3.45 -1.45
N ILE A 5 -1.36 2.47 -0.57
CA ILE A 5 -0.12 2.05 0.08
C ILE A 5 0.00 0.53 0.03
N HIS A 6 1.18 0.01 -0.30
CA HIS A 6 1.52 -1.40 -0.04
C HIS A 6 2.48 -1.49 1.15
N SER A 7 1.96 -1.64 2.37
CA SER A 7 2.74 -1.82 3.61
C SER A 7 1.85 -2.15 4.81
N PHE A 8 2.44 -2.57 5.93
CA PHE A 8 1.73 -2.74 7.21
C PHE A 8 2.36 -1.98 8.39
N VAL A 9 3.50 -1.29 8.17
CA VAL A 9 4.21 -0.54 9.20
C VAL A 9 3.76 0.91 9.25
N PHE A 10 2.59 1.16 9.86
CA PHE A 10 1.95 2.48 9.85
C PHE A 10 2.77 3.57 10.54
N ALA A 11 3.35 3.27 11.70
CA ALA A 11 4.12 4.25 12.47
C ALA A 11 5.43 4.64 11.76
N THR A 12 6.12 3.67 11.15
CA THR A 12 7.36 3.91 10.38
C THR A 12 7.11 4.82 9.18
N LEU A 13 5.92 4.73 8.57
CA LEU A 13 5.51 5.58 7.46
C LEU A 13 4.94 6.94 7.92
N GLY A 14 4.93 7.22 9.22
CA GLY A 14 4.41 8.47 9.78
C GLY A 14 2.89 8.61 9.73
N LEU A 15 2.14 7.52 9.52
CA LEU A 15 0.67 7.55 9.43
C LEU A 15 0.00 7.65 10.82
N CYS A 16 0.69 7.18 11.85
CA CYS A 16 0.27 7.27 13.25
C CYS A 16 1.49 7.36 14.18
N PRO A 17 1.30 7.74 15.47
CA PRO A 17 2.33 7.57 16.49
C PRO A 17 2.78 6.11 16.66
N VAL A 18 3.98 5.92 17.21
CA VAL A 18 4.49 4.59 17.57
C VAL A 18 3.53 3.92 18.56
N GLY A 19 3.22 2.64 18.31
CA GLY A 19 2.28 1.86 19.13
C GLY A 19 0.80 2.13 18.87
N LYS A 20 0.45 3.02 17.92
CA LYS A 20 -0.95 3.38 17.59
C LYS A 20 -1.42 2.84 16.24
N GLY A 21 -0.76 1.80 15.73
CA GLY A 21 -1.11 1.20 14.45
C GLY A 21 -2.49 0.51 14.44
N SER A 22 -2.89 -0.09 15.57
CA SER A 22 -4.21 -0.72 15.73
C SER A 22 -5.34 0.27 15.51
N ASP A 23 -5.22 1.50 16.03
CA ASP A 23 -6.25 2.54 15.91
C ASP A 23 -6.60 2.86 14.46
N ILE A 24 -5.63 2.76 13.53
CA ILE A 24 -5.89 2.93 12.09
C ILE A 24 -6.80 1.82 11.57
N VAL A 25 -6.55 0.57 11.99
CA VAL A 25 -7.32 -0.60 11.57
C VAL A 25 -8.71 -0.56 12.20
N ASP A 26 -8.81 -0.31 13.50
CA ASP A 26 -10.06 -0.30 14.25
C ASP A 26 -11.02 0.79 13.75
N LYS A 27 -10.48 1.92 13.29
CA LYS A 27 -11.26 3.02 12.69
C LYS A 27 -11.58 2.79 11.21
N GLY A 28 -11.02 1.76 10.58
CA GLY A 28 -11.14 1.53 9.14
C GLY A 28 -10.42 2.58 8.28
N ASP A 29 -9.44 3.30 8.83
CA ASP A 29 -8.70 4.34 8.11
C ASP A 29 -7.81 3.77 6.99
N ASN A 30 -7.55 2.46 6.99
CA ASN A 30 -6.71 1.73 6.03
C ASN A 30 -7.46 0.97 4.92
N THR A 31 -8.79 1.15 4.80
CA THR A 31 -9.60 0.45 3.79
C THR A 31 -10.40 1.43 2.91
N TYR A 32 -11.19 0.89 1.98
CA TYR A 32 -12.08 1.67 1.12
C TYR A 32 -13.05 2.50 1.96
N GLY A 33 -13.12 3.81 1.67
CA GLY A 33 -13.89 4.78 2.45
C GLY A 33 -13.09 5.43 3.61
N GLY A 34 -11.95 4.84 3.98
CA GLY A 34 -11.00 5.40 4.95
C GLY A 34 -10.06 6.46 4.35
N LYS A 35 -9.03 6.83 5.12
CA LYS A 35 -8.01 7.82 4.71
C LYS A 35 -7.08 7.29 3.62
N TRP A 36 -6.69 6.03 3.72
CA TRP A 36 -5.80 5.34 2.80
C TRP A 36 -6.34 3.96 2.49
N VAL A 37 -6.15 3.48 1.27
CA VAL A 37 -6.40 2.08 0.94
C VAL A 37 -5.07 1.35 0.98
N ILE A 38 -4.94 0.43 1.94
CA ILE A 38 -3.70 -0.31 2.16
C ILE A 38 -3.85 -1.73 1.62
N ASN A 39 -2.89 -2.14 0.80
CA ASN A 39 -2.84 -3.46 0.17
C ASN A 39 -4.13 -3.83 -0.62
N PRO A 40 -4.65 -2.99 -1.54
CA PRO A 40 -5.89 -3.29 -2.28
C PRO A 40 -5.82 -4.59 -3.11
N SER A 41 -4.61 -5.08 -3.37
CA SER A 41 -4.38 -6.37 -4.01
C SER A 41 -4.60 -7.59 -3.11
N GLY A 42 -4.97 -7.40 -1.84
CA GLY A 42 -4.96 -8.43 -0.80
C GLY A 42 -3.61 -8.59 -0.06
N GLY A 43 -2.58 -7.82 -0.45
CA GLY A 43 -1.26 -7.86 0.19
C GLY A 43 -0.59 -9.24 0.15
N LEU A 44 0.49 -9.40 0.92
CA LEU A 44 1.24 -10.66 0.97
C LEU A 44 0.41 -11.80 1.58
N ILE A 45 -0.54 -11.47 2.47
CA ILE A 45 -1.39 -12.44 3.17
C ILE A 45 -2.30 -13.17 2.19
N SER A 46 -2.94 -12.47 1.24
CA SER A 46 -3.88 -13.09 0.29
C SER A 46 -3.28 -13.33 -1.10
N LYS A 47 -2.46 -12.41 -1.62
CA LYS A 47 -1.83 -12.54 -2.95
C LYS A 47 -0.65 -13.52 -2.94
N GLY A 48 -0.06 -13.78 -1.77
CA GLY A 48 1.15 -14.58 -1.58
C GLY A 48 2.43 -13.73 -1.60
N HIS A 49 3.54 -14.37 -1.21
CA HIS A 49 4.85 -13.72 -1.05
C HIS A 49 6.01 -14.49 -1.70
N PRO A 50 6.09 -14.54 -3.05
CA PRO A 50 7.31 -14.94 -3.73
C PRO A 50 8.38 -13.86 -3.52
N ILE A 51 9.47 -14.20 -2.81
CA ILE A 51 10.46 -13.24 -2.27
C ILE A 51 10.96 -12.25 -3.34
N GLY A 52 11.41 -12.76 -4.50
CA GLY A 52 11.93 -11.90 -5.57
C GLY A 52 10.86 -11.14 -6.37
N ALA A 53 9.64 -11.67 -6.47
CA ALA A 53 8.60 -11.09 -7.32
C ALA A 53 7.66 -10.11 -6.59
N THR A 54 7.70 -10.06 -5.26
CA THR A 54 6.79 -9.24 -4.45
C THR A 54 6.93 -7.75 -4.76
N GLY A 55 8.16 -7.22 -4.83
CA GLY A 55 8.38 -5.81 -5.16
C GLY A 55 7.80 -5.42 -6.51
N VAL A 56 8.05 -6.24 -7.54
CA VAL A 56 7.49 -6.04 -8.89
C VAL A 56 5.96 -6.11 -8.87
N ALA A 57 5.38 -7.08 -8.15
CA ALA A 57 3.93 -7.23 -8.04
C ALA A 57 3.26 -6.02 -7.35
N GLN A 58 3.95 -5.36 -6.41
CA GLN A 58 3.50 -4.10 -5.82
C GLN A 58 3.49 -2.97 -6.86
N VAL A 59 4.57 -2.78 -7.62
CA VAL A 59 4.63 -1.75 -8.67
C VAL A 59 3.54 -1.93 -9.73
N VAL A 60 3.29 -3.18 -10.15
CA VAL A 60 2.23 -3.51 -11.11
C VAL A 60 0.86 -3.09 -10.56
N GLU A 61 0.55 -3.44 -9.32
CA GLU A 61 -0.71 -3.02 -8.68
C GLU A 61 -0.86 -1.50 -8.64
N LEU A 62 0.16 -0.79 -8.16
CA LEU A 62 0.10 0.67 -8.00
C LEU A 62 -0.06 1.35 -9.36
N SER A 63 0.59 0.81 -10.39
CA SER A 63 0.45 1.29 -11.77
C SER A 63 -0.97 1.08 -12.31
N LEU A 64 -1.58 -0.09 -12.06
CA LEU A 64 -2.98 -0.34 -12.43
C LEU A 64 -3.94 0.59 -11.69
N GLN A 65 -3.72 0.82 -10.39
CA GLN A 65 -4.54 1.73 -9.57
C GLN A 65 -4.48 3.17 -10.07
N LEU A 66 -3.28 3.67 -10.38
CA LEU A 66 -3.09 5.02 -10.92
C LEU A 66 -3.75 5.19 -12.29
N ARG A 67 -3.71 4.16 -13.13
CA ARG A 67 -4.28 4.16 -14.49
C ARG A 67 -5.80 3.94 -14.53
N GLY A 68 -6.44 3.64 -13.40
CA GLY A 68 -7.86 3.30 -13.39
C GLY A 68 -8.18 1.89 -13.94
N LEU A 69 -7.18 0.99 -13.95
CA LEU A 69 -7.27 -0.34 -14.58
C LEU A 69 -7.28 -1.48 -13.54
N ALA A 70 -7.54 -1.20 -12.26
CA ALA A 70 -7.51 -2.22 -11.21
C ALA A 70 -8.83 -3.03 -11.04
N GLY A 71 -9.78 -2.85 -11.96
CA GLY A 71 -11.05 -3.60 -11.99
C GLY A 71 -11.87 -3.39 -10.71
N ALA A 72 -12.42 -4.48 -10.14
CA ALA A 72 -13.22 -4.43 -8.92
C ALA A 72 -12.48 -3.87 -7.70
N ARG A 73 -11.13 -3.85 -7.72
CA ARG A 73 -10.29 -3.31 -6.64
C ARG A 73 -9.96 -1.83 -6.81
N GLN A 74 -10.52 -1.15 -7.80
CA GLN A 74 -10.11 0.21 -8.14
C GLN A 74 -10.35 1.17 -6.97
N VAL A 75 -9.29 1.86 -6.56
CA VAL A 75 -9.35 2.89 -5.52
C VAL A 75 -9.82 4.19 -6.16
N PRO A 76 -10.89 4.83 -5.64
CA PRO A 76 -11.44 6.04 -6.23
C PRO A 76 -10.49 7.23 -6.07
N ASN A 77 -10.32 7.99 -7.15
CA ASN A 77 -9.49 9.20 -7.21
C ASN A 77 -8.03 8.97 -6.80
N CYS A 78 -7.46 7.81 -7.15
CA CYS A 78 -6.04 7.51 -6.91
C CYS A 78 -5.14 8.44 -7.75
N LYS A 79 -4.47 9.40 -7.10
CA LYS A 79 -3.54 10.34 -7.75
C LYS A 79 -2.07 10.07 -7.42
N ILE A 80 -1.81 9.51 -6.25
CA ILE A 80 -0.47 9.16 -5.77
C ILE A 80 -0.60 7.80 -5.09
N ALA A 81 0.36 6.92 -5.37
CA ALA A 81 0.45 5.58 -4.81
C ALA A 81 1.86 5.36 -4.24
N MET A 82 1.99 4.56 -3.17
CA MET A 82 3.25 4.30 -2.49
C MET A 82 3.52 2.81 -2.35
N GLN A 83 4.72 2.40 -2.71
CA GLN A 83 5.27 1.10 -2.35
C GLN A 83 6.12 1.26 -1.09
N HIS A 84 6.00 0.31 -0.16
CA HIS A 84 7.03 0.09 0.85
C HIS A 84 7.31 -1.41 1.00
N ASN A 85 8.57 -1.79 0.83
CA ASN A 85 9.03 -3.16 0.90
C ASN A 85 10.16 -3.26 1.92
N ILE A 86 10.12 -4.30 2.76
CA ILE A 86 11.20 -4.64 3.70
C ILE A 86 11.68 -6.04 3.36
N GLY A 87 12.98 -6.17 3.09
CA GLY A 87 13.68 -7.42 2.88
C GLY A 87 14.28 -7.99 4.17
N ILE A 88 14.71 -9.25 4.08
CA ILE A 88 15.47 -9.92 5.13
C ILE A 88 16.79 -9.17 5.34
N GLY A 89 17.21 -8.99 6.59
CA GLY A 89 18.43 -8.25 6.94
C GLY A 89 18.26 -6.74 7.12
N GLY A 90 17.02 -6.24 7.13
CA GLY A 90 16.74 -4.83 7.45
C GLY A 90 16.84 -3.86 6.28
N ALA A 91 17.05 -4.35 5.05
CA ALA A 91 16.99 -3.53 3.86
C ALA A 91 15.55 -3.11 3.57
N GLY A 92 15.30 -1.81 3.47
CA GLY A 92 13.97 -1.25 3.16
C GLY A 92 14.00 -0.40 1.90
N MET A 93 12.90 -0.40 1.16
CA MET A 93 12.69 0.47 0.01
C MET A 93 11.30 1.11 0.09
N ALA A 94 11.24 2.42 -0.16
CA ALA A 94 10.00 3.15 -0.35
C ALA A 94 10.04 3.91 -1.68
N ALA A 95 8.93 3.91 -2.42
CA ALA A 95 8.79 4.62 -3.68
C ALA A 95 7.40 5.25 -3.81
N LEU A 96 7.34 6.45 -4.38
CA LEU A 96 6.10 7.16 -4.71
C LEU A 96 5.90 7.20 -6.21
N TYR A 97 4.67 6.95 -6.63
CA TYR A 97 4.26 6.91 -8.02
C TYR A 97 3.15 7.93 -8.27
N ARG A 98 3.24 8.61 -9.41
CA ARG A 98 2.23 9.53 -9.94
C ARG A 98 2.24 9.40 -11.46
N LEU A 99 1.08 9.50 -12.10
CA LEU A 99 1.03 9.67 -13.56
C LEU A 99 1.54 11.06 -13.92
N ALA A 100 2.28 11.15 -15.04
CA ALA A 100 2.71 12.41 -15.62
C ALA A 100 1.51 13.24 -16.08
#